data_AF-A0A9X1Z1T8-F1
#
_entry.id   AF-A0A9X1Z1T8-F1
#
_cell.length_a   1.000
_cell.length_b   1.000
_cell.length_c   1.000
_cell.angle_alpha   90.00
_cell.angle_beta   90.00
_cell.angle_gamma   90.00
#
_symmetry.space_group_name_H-M   'P 1'
#
loop_
_entity.id
_entity.type
_entity.pdbx_description
1 polymer ?
#
loop_
_entity_poly.entity_id
_entity_poly.type
_entity_poly.pdbx_seq_one_letter_code
_entity_poly.pdbx_strand_id
1 'polypeptide(L)' 'KAKAALIFRLPDEPVDEWERLLEEIAENDNVTLAYRDDGGVQIFWVVPKED' A
#
# COMPACT_ATOMS: atom_id res chain seq x y z
N LYS A 1 4.28 5.67 -15.99
CA LYS A 1 5.22 6.29 -15.02
C LYS A 1 4.99 5.60 -13.68
N ALA A 2 6.05 5.22 -12.96
CA ALA A 2 5.91 4.69 -11.60
C ALA A 2 5.45 5.80 -10.65
N LYS A 3 4.63 5.41 -9.67
CA LYS A 3 4.04 6.26 -8.64
C LYS A 3 4.39 5.67 -7.27
N ALA A 4 4.39 6.52 -6.25
CA ALA A 4 4.66 6.11 -4.89
C ALA A 4 3.82 6.90 -3.88
N ALA A 5 3.50 6.25 -2.76
CA ALA A 5 2.85 6.84 -1.60
C ALA A 5 3.43 6.24 -0.32
N LEU A 6 3.39 7.01 0.78
CA LEU A 6 3.70 6.53 2.12
C LEU A 6 2.45 6.70 2.97
N ILE A 7 1.95 5.62 3.55
CA ILE A 7 0.76 5.63 4.39
C ILE A 7 1.09 5.08 5.78
N PHE A 8 0.35 5.55 6.77
CA PHE A 8 0.44 5.13 8.16
C PHE A 8 -0.96 4.77 8.63
N ARG A 9 -1.06 3.69 9.42
CA ARG A 9 -2.29 3.36 10.15
C ARG A 9 -2.58 4.46 11.16
N LEU A 10 -3.84 4.89 11.26
CA LEU A 10 -4.22 5.80 12.34
C LEU A 10 -4.27 5.04 13.69
N PRO A 11 -3.97 5.68 14.84
CA PRO A 11 -3.92 4.99 16.13
C PRO A 11 -5.23 4.26 16.47
N ASP A 12 -6.36 4.86 16.11
CA ASP A 12 -7.74 4.44 16.34
C ASP A 12 -8.33 3.55 15.23
N GLU A 13 -7.61 3.35 14.13
CA GLU A 13 -8.02 2.47 13.04
C GLU A 13 -7.86 1.00 13.46
N PRO A 14 -8.90 0.15 13.30
CA PRO A 14 -8.78 -1.28 13.62
C PRO A 14 -7.66 -1.94 12.82
N VAL A 15 -6.86 -2.79 13.48
CA VAL A 15 -5.72 -3.48 12.84
C VAL A 15 -6.20 -4.39 11.70
N ASP A 16 -7.28 -5.14 11.91
CA ASP A 16 -7.81 -6.05 10.90
C ASP A 16 -8.27 -5.31 9.63
N GLU A 17 -8.87 -4.13 9.78
CA GLU A 17 -9.30 -3.29 8.64
C GLU A 17 -8.09 -2.72 7.89
N TRP A 18 -7.04 -2.33 8.63
CA TRP A 18 -5.79 -1.87 8.04
C TRP A 18 -5.06 -2.98 7.27
N GLU A 19 -4.98 -4.18 7.85
CA GLU A 19 -4.37 -5.34 7.19
C GLU A 19 -5.14 -5.73 5.94
N ARG A 20 -6.47 -5.72 6.00
CA ARG A 20 -7.34 -5.95 4.84
C ARG A 20 -7.11 -4.92 3.74
N LEU A 21 -7.03 -3.63 4.08
CA LEU A 21 -6.72 -2.57 3.10
C LEU A 21 -5.39 -2.85 2.38
N LEU A 22 -4.35 -3.23 3.13
CA LEU A 22 -3.04 -3.55 2.55
C LEU A 22 -3.09 -4.79 1.66
N GLU A 23 -3.83 -5.82 2.06
CA GLU A 23 -4.06 -7.03 1.27
C GLU A 23 -4.75 -6.68 -0.06
N GLU A 24 -5.87 -5.95 -0.02
CA GLU A 24 -6.60 -5.50 -1.21
C GLU A 24 -5.72 -4.64 -2.15
N ILE A 25 -4.81 -3.82 -1.60
CA ILE A 25 -3.83 -3.08 -2.39
C ILE A 25 -2.82 -4.04 -3.05
N ALA A 26 -2.31 -5.02 -2.31
CA ALA A 26 -1.30 -5.98 -2.77
C ALA A 26 -1.83 -7.02 -3.76
N GLU A 27 -3.15 -7.23 -3.84
CA GLU A 27 -3.78 -8.07 -4.88
C GLU A 27 -3.52 -7.57 -6.30
N ASN A 28 -3.15 -6.30 -6.47
CA ASN A 28 -2.83 -5.73 -7.77
C ASN A 28 -1.36 -6.05 -8.14
N ASP A 29 -1.15 -6.85 -9.19
CA ASP A 29 0.18 -7.31 -9.66
C ASP A 29 1.18 -6.18 -9.98
N ASN A 30 0.69 -4.96 -10.24
CA ASN A 30 1.50 -3.79 -10.52
C ASN A 30 1.87 -2.98 -9.27
N VAL A 31 1.53 -3.47 -8.07
CA VAL A 31 1.77 -2.82 -6.78
C VAL A 31 2.86 -3.56 -5.98
N THR A 32 3.65 -2.82 -5.21
CA THR A 32 4.63 -3.35 -4.27
C THR A 32 4.54 -2.60 -2.95
N LEU A 33 4.47 -3.34 -1.85
CA LEU A 33 4.46 -2.80 -0.48
C LEU A 33 5.83 -3.01 0.19
N ALA A 34 6.32 -2.00 0.89
CA ALA A 34 7.51 -2.07 1.73
C ALA A 34 7.20 -1.55 3.14
N TYR A 35 7.31 -2.44 4.12
CA TYR A 35 7.09 -2.14 5.54
C TYR A 35 8.32 -1.47 6.14
N ARG A 36 8.10 -0.41 6.93
CA ARG A 36 9.16 0.37 7.58
C ARG A 36 9.11 0.20 9.09
N ASP A 37 10.26 0.40 9.75
CA ASP A 37 10.38 0.30 11.20
C ASP A 37 9.62 1.41 11.96
N ASP A 38 9.24 2.49 11.26
CA ASP A 38 8.44 3.60 11.79
C ASP A 38 6.92 3.33 11.78
N GLY A 39 6.51 2.12 11.42
CA GLY A 39 5.10 1.72 11.30
C GLY A 39 4.43 2.20 10.01
N GLY A 40 5.17 2.86 9.11
CA GLY A 40 4.69 3.24 7.79
C GLY A 40 4.79 2.11 6.77
N VAL A 41 3.93 2.16 5.75
CA VAL A 41 3.99 1.28 4.58
C VAL A 41 4.20 2.12 3.34
N GLN A 42 5.29 1.86 2.63
CA GLN A 42 5.58 2.51 1.37
C GLN A 42 5.02 1.69 0.21
N ILE A 43 4.19 2.34 -0.61
CA ILE A 43 3.47 1.74 -1.74
C ILE A 43 4.11 2.25 -3.02
N PHE A 44 4.45 1.34 -3.93
CA PHE A 44 4.91 1.63 -5.28
C PHE A 44 3.96 1.00 -6.28
N TRP A 45 3.63 1.71 -7.37
CA TRP A 45 2.86 1.10 -8.45
C TRP A 45 3.21 1.67 -9.82
N VAL A 46 2.99 0.85 -10.85
CA VAL A 46 3.13 1.28 -12.26
C VAL A 46 1.74 1.42 -12.86
N VAL A 47 1.40 2.63 -13.34
CA VAL A 47 0.16 2.81 -14.11
C VAL A 47 0.29 2.04 -15.43
N PRO A 48 -0.53 0.99 -15.67
CA PRO A 48 -0.54 0.28 -16.93
C PRO A 48 -0.84 1.28 -18.05
N LYS A 49 -0.21 1.12 -19.21
CA LYS A 49 -0.68 1.83 -20.39
C LYS A 49 -1.94 1.07 -20.84
N GLU A 50 -3.05 1.77 -20.98
CA GLU A 50 -4.18 1.24 -21.74
C GLU A 50 -3.71 1.06 -23.19
N ASP A 51 -3.91 -0.14 -23.74
CA ASP A 51 -3.73 -0.43 -25.17
C ASP A 51 -4.87 0.19 -26.00
#